data_AF-A0A9R1LK71-F1
#
_entry.id   AF-A0A9R1LK71-F1
#
_cell.length_a   1.000
_cell.length_b   1.000
_cell.length_c   1.000
_cell.angle_alpha   90.00
_cell.angle_beta   90.00
_cell.angle_gamma   90.00
#
_symmetry.space_group_name_H-M   'P 1'
#
loop_
_entity.id
_entity.type
_entity.pdbx_description
1 polymer ?
#
loop_
_entity_poly.entity_id
_entity_poly.type
_entity_poly.pdbx_seq_one_letter_code
_entity_poly.pdbx_strand_id
1 'polypeptide(L)'
;VEFPEPGVLTPSQCKSLEKILPPRPGSQSSDMDVDQCEETTMHDVNIEEEMRRRQHQRRQEAYDEEDDDEGGAPRGVQCAQQ
;
A
#
# COMPACT_ATOMS: atom_id res chain seq x y z
N VAL A 1 21.57 -15.25 0.16
CA VAL A 1 21.86 -15.39 1.60
C VAL A 1 20.58 -15.78 2.28
N GLU A 2 20.60 -16.78 3.14
CA GLU A 2 19.44 -17.19 3.94
C GLU A 2 19.48 -16.40 5.26
N PHE A 3 18.38 -15.75 5.60
CA PHE A 3 18.27 -14.99 6.85
C PHE A 3 17.71 -15.90 7.94
N PRO A 4 18.08 -15.66 9.21
CA PRO A 4 17.54 -16.44 10.32
C PRO A 4 16.03 -16.22 10.48
N GLU A 5 15.35 -17.25 10.96
CA GLU A 5 13.93 -17.18 11.30
C GLU A 5 13.63 -16.08 12.34
N PRO A 6 12.41 -15.51 12.34
CA PRO A 6 11.99 -14.54 13.34
C PRO A 6 12.16 -15.09 14.77
N GLY A 7 12.65 -14.25 15.68
CA GLY A 7 12.81 -14.59 17.09
C GLY A 7 14.08 -15.39 17.44
N VAL A 8 14.90 -15.79 16.47
CA VAL A 8 16.20 -16.44 16.72
C VAL A 8 17.15 -15.56 17.53
N LEU A 9 17.08 -14.24 17.31
CA LEU A 9 17.92 -13.27 18.01
C LEU A 9 17.19 -12.71 19.24
N THR A 10 17.87 -12.77 20.38
CA THR A 10 17.43 -12.11 21.60
C THR A 10 17.60 -10.58 21.51
N PRO A 11 16.87 -9.78 22.32
CA PRO A 11 17.02 -8.33 22.30
C PRO A 11 18.44 -7.82 22.57
N SER A 12 19.22 -8.52 23.40
CA SER A 12 20.62 -8.16 23.69
C SER A 12 21.55 -8.44 22.51
N GLN A 13 21.30 -9.51 21.75
CA GLN A 13 22.03 -9.81 20.52
C GLN A 13 21.71 -8.78 19.44
N CYS A 14 20.45 -8.37 19.29
CA CYS A 14 20.06 -7.29 18.38
C CYS A 14 20.79 -5.98 18.70
N LYS A 15 20.85 -5.58 19.99
CA LYS A 15 21.64 -4.40 20.43
C LYS A 15 23.13 -4.52 20.15
N SER A 16 23.67 -5.74 20.14
CA SER A 16 25.08 -5.97 19.84
C SER A 16 25.36 -5.83 18.34
N LEU A 17 24.42 -6.23 17.48
CA LEU A 17 24.52 -6.06 16.03
C LEU A 17 24.59 -4.60 15.61
N GLU A 18 23.90 -3.69 16.30
CA GLU A 18 23.95 -2.25 16.02
C GLU A 18 25.37 -1.64 16.16
N LYS A 19 26.27 -2.30 16.90
CA LYS A 19 27.67 -1.87 17.04
C LYS A 19 28.59 -2.39 15.93
N ILE A 20 28.14 -3.40 15.19
CA ILE A 20 28.92 -4.12 14.17
C ILE A 20 28.48 -3.69 12.76
N LEU A 21 27.18 -3.43 12.60
CA LEU A 21 26.61 -2.96 11.35
C LEU A 21 26.98 -1.49 11.08
N PRO A 22 26.97 -1.06 9.80
CA PRO A 22 27.11 0.36 9.48
C PRO A 22 26.09 1.22 10.24
N PRO A 23 26.38 2.51 10.48
CA PRO A 23 25.42 3.43 11.07
C PRO A 23 24.09 3.36 10.34
N ARG A 24 22.99 3.33 11.09
CA ARG A 24 21.65 3.37 10.51
C ARG A 24 21.60 4.56 9.55
N PRO A 25 21.20 4.36 8.27
CA PRO A 25 20.93 5.50 7.41
C PRO A 25 19.89 6.33 8.16
N GLY A 26 20.22 7.59 8.46
CA GLY A 26 19.32 8.47 9.18
C GLY A 26 17.96 8.43 8.48
N SER A 27 16.87 8.36 9.27
CA SER A 27 15.55 8.66 8.74
C SER A 27 15.66 10.05 8.13
N GLN A 28 15.81 10.14 6.81
CA GLN A 28 15.97 11.41 6.11
C GLN A 28 14.68 12.25 6.15
N SER A 29 13.62 11.75 6.78
CA SER A 29 12.52 12.54 7.31
C SER A 29 13.10 13.51 8.34
N SER A 30 13.06 14.80 8.04
CA SER A 30 13.34 15.83 9.04
C SER A 30 12.46 15.56 10.27
N ASP A 31 12.86 16.01 11.46
CA ASP A 31 12.06 15.87 12.69
C ASP A 31 10.60 16.36 12.49
N MET A 32 10.37 17.23 11.50
CA MET A 32 9.03 17.70 11.09
C MET A 32 8.16 16.69 10.32
N ASP A 33 8.74 15.64 9.73
CA ASP A 33 8.00 14.68 8.87
C ASP A 33 7.51 13.45 9.67
N VAL A 34 8.20 13.08 10.75
CA VAL A 34 7.86 11.89 11.56
C VAL A 34 6.56 12.08 12.35
N ASP A 35 6.29 13.29 12.83
CA ASP A 35 5.05 13.63 13.54
C ASP A 35 3.81 13.62 12.62
N GLN A 36 4.01 13.72 11.30
CA GLN A 36 2.94 13.73 10.30
C GLN A 36 2.66 12.34 9.72
N CYS A 37 3.46 11.33 10.03
CA CYS A 37 3.24 9.97 9.55
C CYS A 37 2.17 9.25 10.38
N GLU A 38 1.25 8.57 9.71
CA GLU A 38 0.32 7.64 10.36
C GLU A 38 1.08 6.41 10.89
N GLU A 39 0.69 5.93 12.08
CA GLU A 39 1.20 4.65 12.59
C GLU A 39 0.76 3.53 11.66
N THR A 40 1.72 2.71 11.20
CA THR A 40 1.44 1.60 10.28
C THR A 40 2.02 0.30 10.80
N THR A 41 1.34 -0.81 10.50
CA THR A 41 1.76 -2.17 10.84
C THR A 41 2.15 -2.94 9.59
N MET A 42 3.28 -3.66 9.64
CA MET A 42 3.66 -4.57 8.56
C MET A 42 2.91 -5.89 8.69
N HIS A 43 2.49 -6.45 7.55
CA HIS A 43 1.81 -7.74 7.45
C HIS A 43 2.52 -8.62 6.44
N ASP A 44 2.49 -9.93 6.68
CA ASP A 44 2.99 -10.90 5.72
C ASP A 44 2.11 -10.91 4.47
N VAL A 45 2.74 -10.94 3.29
CA VAL A 45 2.05 -10.90 2.00
C VAL A 45 2.29 -12.19 1.21
N ASN A 46 1.21 -12.80 0.74
CA ASN A 46 1.31 -13.80 -0.33
C ASN A 46 1.24 -13.08 -1.68
N ILE A 47 2.38 -13.02 -2.37
CA ILE A 47 2.52 -12.27 -3.63
C ILE A 47 1.54 -12.77 -4.70
N GLU A 48 1.32 -14.08 -4.82
CA GLU A 48 0.43 -14.63 -5.85
C GLU A 48 -1.02 -14.25 -5.61
N GLU A 49 -1.47 -14.34 -4.36
CA GLU A 49 -2.81 -13.98 -3.94
C GLU A 49 -3.07 -12.48 -4.11
N GLU A 50 -2.12 -11.65 -3.65
CA GLU A 50 -2.22 -10.20 -3.77
C GLU A 50 -2.23 -9.73 -5.23
N MET A 51 -1.44 -10.37 -6.11
CA MET A 51 -1.48 -10.08 -7.55
C MET A 51 -2.83 -10.47 -8.18
N ARG A 52 -3.41 -11.62 -7.80
CA ARG A 52 -4.74 -12.04 -8.26
C ARG A 52 -5.82 -11.07 -7.78
N ARG A 53 -5.79 -10.69 -6.51
CA ARG A 53 -6.71 -9.71 -5.91
C ARG A 53 -6.62 -8.37 -6.64
N ARG A 54 -5.41 -7.88 -6.89
CA ARG A 54 -5.18 -6.62 -7.60
C ARG A 54 -5.65 -6.67 -9.06
N GLN A 55 -5.50 -7.80 -9.75
CA GLN A 55 -6.05 -7.97 -11.10
C GLN A 55 -7.58 -7.95 -11.11
N HIS A 56 -8.22 -8.54 -10.09
CA HIS A 56 -9.67 -8.49 -9.96
C HIS A 56 -10.18 -7.08 -9.68
N GLN A 57 -9.51 -6.35 -8.77
CA GLN A 57 -9.82 -4.95 -8.46
C GLN A 57 -9.68 -4.05 -9.67
N ARG A 58 -8.55 -4.11 -10.41
CA ARG A 58 -8.38 -3.34 -11.65
C ARG A 58 -9.45 -3.60 -12.69
N ARG A 59 -10.02 -4.82 -12.71
CA ARG A 59 -11.15 -5.13 -13.59
C ARG A 59 -12.41 -4.45 -13.08
N GLN A 60 -12.73 -4.55 -11.79
CA GLN A 60 -13.91 -3.91 -11.20
C GLN A 60 -13.87 -2.37 -11.34
N GLU A 61 -12.73 -1.74 -11.07
CA GLU A 61 -12.52 -0.28 -11.24
C GLU A 61 -12.81 0.19 -12.67
N ALA A 62 -12.60 -0.66 -13.69
CA ALA A 62 -12.91 -0.33 -15.08
C ALA A 62 -14.39 -0.50 -15.48
N TYR A 63 -15.22 -1.11 -14.62
CA TYR A 63 -16.66 -1.28 -14.83
C TYR A 63 -17.51 -0.47 -13.83
N ASP A 64 -16.97 -0.06 -12.68
CA ASP A 64 -17.63 0.83 -11.70
C ASP A 64 -17.68 2.31 -12.15
N GLU A 65 -16.93 2.70 -13.19
CA GLU A 65 -17.05 4.06 -13.78
C GLU A 65 -18.33 4.24 -14.63
N GLU A 66 -19.12 3.19 -14.88
CA GLU A 66 -20.35 3.27 -15.67
C GLU A 66 -21.65 3.24 -14.83
N ASP A 67 -21.56 3.01 -13.50
CA ASP A 67 -22.74 2.88 -12.60
C ASP A 67 -22.87 4.04 -11.58
N ASP A 68 -22.14 5.15 -11.77
CA ASP A 68 -22.36 6.42 -11.03
C ASP A 68 -23.06 7.49 -11.90
N ASP A 69 -23.83 7.07 -12.91
CA ASP A 69 -24.73 7.93 -13.69
C ASP A 69 -26.23 7.64 -13.39
N GLU A 70 -26.56 6.77 -12.44
CA GLU A 70 -27.94 6.44 -12.03
C GLU A 70 -28.40 7.32 -10.84
N GLY A 71 -28.31 8.65 -10.97
CA GLY A 71 -28.63 9.54 -9.84
C GLY A 71 -29.09 10.97 -10.12
N GLY A 72 -29.06 11.49 -11.35
CA GLY A 72 -29.60 12.84 -11.56
C GLY A 72 -29.33 13.55 -12.88
N ALA A 73 -29.98 13.13 -13.97
CA ALA A 73 -30.59 14.01 -14.99
C ALA A 73 -31.11 13.18 -16.17
N PRO A 74 -32.32 13.41 -16.69
CA PRO A 74 -32.80 12.69 -17.86
C PRO A 74 -31.95 13.06 -19.09
N ARG A 75 -31.20 12.07 -19.59
CA ARG A 75 -30.47 12.14 -20.86
C ARG A 75 -31.45 12.07 -22.02
N GLY A 76 -31.61 13.18 -22.74
CA GLY A 76 -32.38 13.23 -23.96
C GLY A 76 -32.20 14.55 -24.70
N VAL A 77 -31.15 14.67 -25.51
CA VAL A 77 -31.11 15.71 -26.55
C VAL A 77 -31.93 15.23 -27.75
N GLN A 78 -33.17 15.71 -27.86
CA GLN A 78 -34.00 15.52 -29.04
C GLN A 78 -33.54 16.50 -30.13
N CYS A 79 -32.70 16.03 -31.05
CA CYS A 79 -32.43 16.77 -32.28
C CYS A 79 -33.64 16.65 -33.22
N ALA A 80 -34.35 17.76 -33.45
CA ALA A 80 -35.35 17.84 -34.50
C ALA A 80 -34.65 17.76 -35.87
N GLN A 81 -34.98 16.74 -36.66
CA GLN A 81 -34.59 16.67 -38.06
C GLN A 81 -35.66 17.37 -38.91
N GLN A 82 -35.19 18.20 -39.85
CA GLN A 82 -36.01 18.94 -40.84
C GLN A 82 -36.64 18.02 -41.88
#